data_AF-A0A3P6FYJ1-F1
#
_entry.id   AF-A0A3P6FYJ1-F1
#
_cell.length_a   1.000
_cell.length_b   1.000
_cell.length_c   1.000
_cell.angle_alpha   90.00
_cell.angle_beta   90.00
_cell.angle_gamma   90.00
#
_symmetry.space_group_name_H-M   'P 1'
#
loop_
_entity.id
_entity.type
_entity.pdbx_description
1 polymer ?
#
loop_
_entity_poly.entity_id
_entity_poly.type
_entity_poly.pdbx_seq_one_letter_code
_entity_poly.pdbx_strand_id
1 'polypeptide(L)'
;MKNKFVNSARHVWDRAVYLLPRVDLLWYKYSHMEEMLGNIAGARQIFERWMNWSPDQQGWLSFAKFELRYNETERARSIYERFFLCHPKASSFIRYAEFEVKCGEVSQKRGMSTNEPWRSLKEAMKKQRCSILPLLNSNKDAMSSNVLGLSTSSLLIISL
;
A
#
# COMPACT_ATOMS: atom_id res chain seq x y z
N MET A 1 -31.27 2.67 5.52
CA MET A 1 -31.97 1.81 4.54
C MET A 1 -32.16 0.44 5.18
N LYS A 2 -33.40 -0.07 5.28
CA LYS A 2 -33.67 -1.41 5.85
C LYS A 2 -33.29 -2.44 4.78
N ASN A 3 -32.12 -3.07 4.95
CA ASN A 3 -31.40 -3.92 4.01
C ASN A 3 -32.15 -5.21 3.61
N LYS A 4 -33.23 -5.11 2.83
CA LYS A 4 -33.99 -6.30 2.37
C LYS A 4 -33.42 -6.98 1.12
N PHE A 5 -32.63 -6.28 0.30
CA PHE A 5 -32.18 -6.78 -1.01
C PHE A 5 -30.65 -6.87 -1.18
N VAL A 6 -29.91 -7.11 -0.09
CA VAL A 6 -28.43 -7.19 -0.14
C VAL A 6 -27.95 -8.34 -1.02
N ASN A 7 -28.58 -9.52 -0.89
CA ASN A 7 -28.20 -10.68 -1.69
C ASN A 7 -28.49 -10.46 -3.18
N SER A 8 -29.65 -9.89 -3.51
CA SER A 8 -29.96 -9.51 -4.89
C SER A 8 -28.94 -8.51 -5.45
N ALA A 9 -28.55 -7.50 -4.67
CA ALA A 9 -27.52 -6.55 -5.08
C ALA A 9 -26.17 -7.25 -5.34
N ARG A 10 -25.74 -8.17 -4.46
CA ARG A 10 -24.51 -8.97 -4.66
C ARG A 10 -24.55 -9.74 -5.97
N HIS A 11 -25.66 -10.41 -6.29
CA HIS A 11 -25.79 -11.13 -7.56
C HIS A 11 -25.68 -10.21 -8.78
N VAL A 12 -26.26 -9.00 -8.72
CA VAL A 12 -26.12 -8.02 -9.80
C VAL A 12 -24.67 -7.57 -9.94
N TRP A 13 -24.00 -7.25 -8.82
CA TRP A 13 -22.60 -6.84 -8.84
C TRP A 13 -21.67 -7.95 -9.33
N ASP A 14 -21.85 -9.19 -8.86
CA ASP A 14 -21.08 -10.34 -9.30
C ASP A 14 -21.21 -10.55 -10.81
N ARG A 15 -22.43 -10.44 -11.35
CA ARG A 15 -22.65 -10.54 -12.79
C ARG A 15 -22.02 -9.35 -13.54
N ALA A 16 -22.09 -8.14 -12.98
CA ALA A 16 -21.49 -6.95 -13.59
C ALA A 16 -19.96 -7.05 -13.67
N VAL A 17 -19.27 -7.42 -12.59
CA VAL A 17 -17.81 -7.56 -12.60
C VAL A 17 -17.35 -8.76 -13.42
N TYR A 18 -18.18 -9.80 -13.53
CA TYR A 18 -17.90 -10.94 -14.40
C TYR A 18 -17.98 -10.56 -15.88
N LEU A 19 -19.00 -9.79 -16.27
CA LEU A 19 -19.19 -9.35 -17.66
C LEU A 19 -18.20 -8.26 -18.08
N LEU A 20 -17.86 -7.35 -17.16
CA LEU A 20 -17.03 -6.17 -17.45
C LEU A 20 -15.86 -6.04 -16.45
N PRO A 21 -14.89 -6.97 -16.48
CA PRO A 21 -13.79 -6.99 -15.51
C PRO A 21 -12.81 -5.83 -15.67
N ARG A 22 -12.78 -5.19 -16.86
CA ARG A 22 -11.88 -4.06 -17.18
C ARG A 22 -12.34 -2.71 -16.62
N VAL A 23 -13.58 -2.62 -16.13
CA VAL A 23 -14.15 -1.36 -15.65
C VAL A 23 -13.88 -1.22 -14.15
N ASP A 24 -12.84 -0.49 -13.80
CA ASP A 24 -12.42 -0.25 -12.40
C ASP A 24 -13.54 0.32 -11.54
N LEU A 25 -14.39 1.19 -12.09
CA LEU A 25 -15.52 1.81 -11.37
C LEU A 25 -16.49 0.78 -10.78
N LEU A 26 -16.68 -0.37 -11.44
CA LEU A 26 -17.56 -1.42 -10.92
C LEU A 26 -16.97 -2.06 -9.67
N TRP A 27 -15.67 -2.35 -9.70
CA TRP A 27 -14.95 -2.91 -8.55
C TRP A 27 -14.98 -1.96 -7.36
N TYR A 28 -14.75 -0.66 -7.59
CA TYR A 28 -14.84 0.36 -6.55
C TYR A 28 -16.22 0.42 -5.89
N LYS A 29 -17.28 0.47 -6.70
CA LYS A 29 -18.65 0.54 -6.17
C LYS A 29 -19.03 -0.73 -5.43
N TYR A 30 -18.59 -1.89 -5.93
CA TYR A 30 -18.86 -3.17 -5.30
C TYR A 30 -18.13 -3.32 -3.95
N SER A 31 -16.83 -3.00 -3.90
CA SER A 31 -16.06 -3.02 -2.65
C SER A 31 -16.63 -2.03 -1.62
N HIS A 32 -17.02 -0.82 -2.07
CA HIS A 32 -17.63 0.18 -1.20
C HIS A 32 -18.97 -0.28 -0.64
N MET A 33 -19.80 -0.96 -1.44
CA MET A 33 -21.06 -1.53 -0.94
C MET A 33 -20.81 -2.57 0.16
N GLU A 34 -19.86 -3.49 0.00
CA GLU A 34 -19.53 -4.45 1.07
C GLU A 34 -18.95 -3.77 2.32
N GLU A 35 -18.17 -2.70 2.13
CA GLU A 35 -17.65 -1.87 3.23
C GLU A 35 -18.80 -1.21 4.02
N MET A 36 -19.81 -0.67 3.33
CA MET A 36 -21.00 -0.08 3.96
C MET A 36 -21.89 -1.11 4.67
N LEU A 37 -21.81 -2.38 4.28
CA LEU A 37 -22.48 -3.48 4.97
C LEU A 37 -21.68 -3.97 6.19
N GLY A 38 -20.48 -3.45 6.42
CA GLY A 38 -19.56 -3.90 7.49
C GLY A 38 -18.86 -5.22 7.18
N ASN A 39 -18.99 -5.75 5.95
CA ASN A 39 -18.38 -7.01 5.55
C ASN A 39 -16.97 -6.77 4.99
N ILE A 40 -16.02 -6.53 5.90
CA ILE A 40 -14.61 -6.24 5.56
C ILE A 40 -13.97 -7.44 4.84
N ALA A 41 -14.29 -8.67 5.27
CA ALA A 41 -13.77 -9.88 4.64
C ALA A 41 -14.27 -10.03 3.19
N GLY A 42 -15.55 -9.74 2.93
CA GLY A 42 -16.10 -9.72 1.58
C GLY A 42 -15.46 -8.65 0.70
N ALA A 43 -15.30 -7.43 1.23
CA ALA A 43 -14.61 -6.35 0.51
C ALA A 43 -13.18 -6.75 0.11
N ARG A 44 -12.43 -7.41 1.00
CA ARG A 44 -11.10 -7.95 0.69
C ARG A 44 -11.12 -8.98 -0.43
N GLN A 45 -12.05 -9.93 -0.40
CA GLN A 45 -12.16 -10.93 -1.46
C GLN A 45 -12.43 -10.30 -2.83
N ILE A 46 -13.23 -9.22 -2.87
CA ILE A 46 -13.48 -8.46 -4.09
C ILE A 46 -12.20 -7.79 -4.58
N PHE A 47 -11.43 -7.15 -3.71
CA PHE A 47 -10.13 -6.59 -4.07
C PHE A 47 -9.15 -7.64 -4.59
N GLU A 48 -9.03 -8.78 -3.93
CA GLU A 48 -8.15 -9.88 -4.38
C GLU A 48 -8.57 -10.41 -5.77
N ARG A 49 -9.88 -10.59 -5.99
CA ARG A 49 -10.42 -10.94 -7.32
C ARG A 49 -10.08 -9.88 -8.37
N TRP A 50 -10.12 -8.60 -8.01
CA TRP A 50 -9.78 -7.51 -8.90
C TRP A 50 -8.29 -7.52 -9.26
N MET A 51 -7.40 -7.79 -8.29
CA MET A 51 -5.95 -7.86 -8.53
C MET A 51 -5.55 -8.96 -9.51
N ASN A 52 -6.30 -10.06 -9.58
CA ASN A 52 -6.07 -11.11 -10.59
C ASN A 52 -6.17 -10.59 -12.03
N TRP A 53 -6.97 -9.54 -12.26
CA TRP A 53 -7.10 -8.90 -13.57
C TRP A 53 -6.00 -7.87 -13.86
N SER A 54 -5.04 -7.70 -12.94
CA SER A 54 -3.93 -6.75 -13.04
C SER A 54 -4.40 -5.32 -13.36
N PRO A 55 -5.09 -4.65 -12.43
CA PRO A 55 -5.63 -3.31 -12.66
C PRO A 55 -4.53 -2.26 -12.74
N ASP A 56 -4.93 -1.05 -13.13
CA ASP A 56 -4.05 0.11 -13.17
C ASP A 56 -3.55 0.49 -11.76
N GLN A 57 -2.54 1.36 -11.71
CA GLN A 57 -1.92 1.88 -10.49
C GLN A 57 -2.93 2.34 -9.44
N GLN A 58 -4.04 2.95 -9.88
CA GLN A 58 -5.09 3.43 -8.98
C GLN A 58 -5.81 2.29 -8.25
N GLY A 59 -6.04 1.15 -8.91
CA GLY A 59 -6.64 -0.02 -8.30
C GLY A 59 -5.80 -0.55 -7.14
N TRP A 60 -4.49 -0.73 -7.36
CA TRP A 60 -3.56 -1.14 -6.31
C TRP A 60 -3.52 -0.16 -5.12
N LEU A 61 -3.46 1.14 -5.41
CA LEU A 61 -3.50 2.16 -4.36
C LEU A 61 -4.78 2.14 -3.55
N SER A 62 -5.92 1.89 -4.20
CA SER A 62 -7.19 1.86 -3.50
C SER A 62 -7.28 0.72 -2.50
N PHE A 63 -6.69 -0.43 -2.83
CA PHE A 63 -6.64 -1.58 -1.95
C PHE A 63 -5.70 -1.33 -0.76
N ALA A 64 -4.53 -0.74 -1.01
CA ALA A 64 -3.62 -0.32 0.07
C ALA A 64 -4.28 0.72 1.00
N LYS A 65 -4.98 1.71 0.44
CA LYS A 65 -5.76 2.70 1.20
C LYS A 65 -6.89 2.06 2.01
N PHE A 66 -7.49 0.98 1.51
CA PHE A 66 -8.51 0.22 2.22
C PHE A 66 -7.92 -0.44 3.48
N GLU A 67 -6.82 -1.17 3.37
CA GLU A 67 -6.20 -1.80 4.56
C GLU A 67 -5.70 -0.76 5.58
N LEU A 68 -5.21 0.38 5.11
CA LEU A 68 -4.81 1.49 5.97
C LEU A 68 -5.98 2.06 6.81
N ARG A 69 -7.21 2.12 6.28
CA ARG A 69 -8.38 2.57 7.05
C ARG A 69 -8.68 1.66 8.24
N TYR A 70 -8.33 0.38 8.13
CA TYR A 70 -8.53 -0.62 9.18
C TYR A 70 -7.28 -0.85 10.05
N ASN A 71 -6.26 0.01 9.95
CA ASN A 71 -4.99 -0.08 10.69
C ASN A 71 -4.17 -1.36 10.39
N GLU A 72 -4.44 -2.03 9.27
CA GLU A 72 -3.79 -3.30 8.87
C GLU A 72 -2.54 -3.00 8.04
N THR A 73 -1.54 -2.37 8.66
CA THR A 73 -0.33 -1.85 7.99
C THR A 73 0.55 -2.95 7.39
N GLU A 74 0.64 -4.10 8.03
CA GLU A 74 1.41 -5.25 7.53
C GLU A 74 0.81 -5.82 6.23
N ARG A 75 -0.52 -5.90 6.15
CA ARG A 75 -1.20 -6.30 4.92
C ARG A 75 -1.03 -5.24 3.83
N ALA A 76 -1.14 -3.96 4.17
CA ALA A 76 -0.88 -2.89 3.21
C ALA A 76 0.53 -3.00 2.62
N ARG A 77 1.55 -3.33 3.42
CA ARG A 77 2.92 -3.59 2.94
C ARG A 77 2.95 -4.73 1.92
N SER A 78 2.32 -5.86 2.22
CA SER A 78 2.25 -6.99 1.27
C SER A 78 1.56 -6.63 -0.06
N ILE A 79 0.58 -5.72 -0.04
CA ILE A 79 -0.09 -5.23 -1.25
C ILE A 79 0.86 -4.36 -2.08
N TYR A 80 1.63 -3.48 -1.42
CA TYR A 80 2.65 -2.70 -2.11
C TYR A 80 3.77 -3.58 -2.70
N GLU A 81 4.19 -4.63 -2.00
CA GLU A 81 5.15 -5.60 -2.52
C GLU A 81 4.66 -6.26 -3.82
N ARG A 82 3.40 -6.71 -3.84
CA ARG A 82 2.77 -7.24 -5.07
C ARG A 82 2.64 -6.18 -6.16
N PHE A 83 2.26 -4.96 -5.79
CA PHE A 83 2.13 -3.84 -6.72
C PHE A 83 3.45 -3.52 -7.44
N PHE A 84 4.59 -3.62 -6.76
CA PHE A 84 5.91 -3.47 -7.39
C PHE A 84 6.22 -4.53 -8.44
N LEU A 85 5.87 -5.78 -8.13
CA LEU A 85 6.10 -6.91 -9.03
C LEU A 85 5.27 -6.76 -10.30
N CYS A 86 4.04 -6.24 -10.20
CA CYS A 86 3.18 -5.99 -11.34
C CYS A 86 3.60 -4.75 -12.15
N HIS A 87 4.01 -3.67 -11.49
CA HIS A 87 4.31 -2.38 -12.13
C HIS A 87 5.68 -1.84 -11.69
N PRO A 88 6.79 -2.30 -12.29
CA PRO A 88 8.14 -1.85 -11.95
C PRO A 88 8.45 -0.48 -12.58
N LYS A 89 7.82 0.58 -12.06
CA LYS A 89 7.98 1.96 -12.50
C LYS A 89 8.48 2.82 -11.35
N ALA A 90 9.25 3.88 -11.61
CA ALA A 90 9.68 4.82 -10.58
C ALA A 90 8.52 5.34 -9.71
N SER A 91 7.34 5.55 -10.32
CA SER A 91 6.14 6.00 -9.61
C SER A 91 5.61 5.00 -8.59
N SER A 92 5.81 3.69 -8.76
CA SER A 92 5.41 2.71 -7.74
C SER A 92 6.35 2.79 -6.54
N PHE A 93 7.66 2.89 -6.77
CA PHE A 93 8.69 3.06 -5.72
C PHE A 93 8.48 4.29 -4.85
N ILE A 94 8.23 5.45 -5.47
CA ILE A 94 7.98 6.70 -4.74
C ILE A 94 6.77 6.55 -3.81
N ARG A 95 5.67 5.97 -4.30
CA ARG A 95 4.44 5.81 -3.51
C ARG A 95 4.60 4.87 -2.31
N TYR A 96 5.44 3.85 -2.43
CA TYR A 96 5.76 3.00 -1.28
C TYR A 96 6.69 3.67 -0.28
N ALA A 97 7.68 4.43 -0.76
CA ALA A 97 8.53 5.22 0.12
C ALA A 97 7.68 6.20 0.96
N GLU A 98 6.72 6.89 0.33
CA GLU A 98 5.75 7.74 1.02
C GLU A 98 4.89 6.97 2.04
N PHE A 99 4.51 5.73 1.72
CA PHE A 99 3.75 4.87 2.61
C PHE A 99 4.57 4.46 3.85
N GLU A 100 5.83 4.06 3.68
CA GLU A 100 6.69 3.64 4.80
C GLU A 100 7.04 4.82 5.71
N VAL A 101 7.24 6.02 5.18
CA VAL A 101 7.44 7.23 6.00
C VAL A 101 6.22 7.47 6.89
N LYS A 102 5.02 7.42 6.31
CA LYS A 102 3.76 7.59 7.07
C LYS A 102 3.56 6.50 8.12
N CYS A 103 3.89 5.25 7.81
CA CYS A 103 3.75 4.14 8.77
C CYS A 103 4.83 4.20 9.87
N GLY A 104 6.05 4.60 9.53
CA GLY A 104 7.17 4.76 10.45
C GLY A 104 6.90 5.79 11.55
N GLU A 105 6.34 6.95 11.18
CA GLU A 105 5.92 7.97 12.17
C GLU A 105 4.87 7.45 13.15
N VAL A 106 3.91 6.65 12.67
CA VAL A 106 2.85 6.06 13.49
C VAL A 106 3.39 4.98 14.42
N SER A 107 4.31 4.13 13.94
CA SER A 107 4.95 3.09 14.75
C SER A 107 5.92 3.66 15.78
N GLN A 108 6.66 4.71 15.43
CA GLN A 108 7.60 5.39 16.33
C GLN A 108 6.88 6.07 17.51
N LYS A 109 5.72 6.71 17.26
CA LYS A 109 4.85 7.23 18.33
C LYS A 109 4.32 6.14 19.27
N ARG A 110 4.26 4.88 18.82
CA ARG A 110 3.77 3.72 19.58
C ARG A 110 4.88 2.86 20.18
N GLY A 111 6.16 3.22 20.00
CA GLY A 111 7.30 2.48 20.53
C GLY A 111 7.52 1.10 19.90
N MET A 112 6.84 0.76 18.80
CA MET A 112 7.03 -0.50 18.08
C MET A 112 8.12 -0.30 17.00
N SER A 113 9.34 -0.74 17.30
CA SER A 113 10.43 -0.80 16.31
C SER A 113 10.13 -1.92 15.32
N THR A 114 9.57 -1.59 14.15
CA THR A 114 9.39 -2.58 13.08
C THR A 114 10.72 -2.79 12.35
N ASN A 115 11.09 -4.06 12.17
CA ASN A 115 12.23 -4.53 11.39
C ASN A 115 12.44 -3.74 10.09
N GLU A 116 13.70 -3.43 9.78
CA GLU A 116 14.13 -2.46 8.77
C GLU A 116 13.32 -2.48 7.45
N PRO A 117 12.38 -1.52 7.26
CA PRO A 117 11.47 -1.46 6.11
C PRO A 117 12.17 -1.44 4.75
N TRP A 118 13.40 -0.95 4.73
CA TRP A 118 14.20 -0.75 3.53
C TRP A 118 14.96 -1.99 3.06
N ARG A 119 15.01 -3.10 3.83
CA ARG A 119 15.72 -4.32 3.41
C ARG A 119 15.04 -5.02 2.23
N SER A 120 13.76 -5.32 2.35
CA SER A 120 12.97 -6.00 1.29
C SER A 120 12.96 -5.17 -0.01
N LEU A 121 12.79 -3.86 0.12
CA LEU A 121 12.82 -2.93 -1.01
C LEU A 121 14.21 -2.91 -1.68
N LYS A 122 15.30 -2.81 -0.90
CA LYS A 122 16.67 -2.81 -1.45
C LYS A 122 16.98 -4.11 -2.18
N GLU A 123 16.56 -5.26 -1.64
CA GLU A 123 16.75 -6.57 -2.25
C GLU A 123 15.97 -6.67 -3.58
N ALA A 124 14.71 -6.26 -3.60
CA ALA A 124 13.86 -6.24 -4.79
C ALA A 124 14.40 -5.30 -5.88
N MET A 125 14.87 -4.10 -5.50
CA MET A 125 15.47 -3.13 -6.41
C MET A 125 16.82 -3.60 -6.99
N LYS A 126 17.65 -4.27 -6.17
CA LYS A 126 18.93 -4.85 -6.60
C LYS A 126 18.70 -5.94 -7.66
N LYS A 127 17.61 -6.69 -7.53
CA LYS A 127 17.22 -7.76 -8.48
C LYS A 127 16.73 -7.22 -9.82
N GLN A 128 16.11 -6.04 -9.87
CA GLN A 128 15.60 -5.42 -11.11
C GLN A 128 16.58 -4.48 -11.84
N ARG A 129 17.82 -4.31 -11.34
CA ARG A 129 18.86 -3.45 -11.96
C ARG A 129 18.33 -2.03 -12.33
N CYS A 130 17.44 -1.47 -11.49
CA CYS A 130 16.82 -0.18 -11.76
C CYS A 130 17.79 0.99 -11.54
N SER A 131 17.83 1.91 -12.50
CA SER A 131 18.63 3.16 -12.48
C SER A 131 18.21 4.18 -11.41
N ILE A 132 17.16 3.90 -10.63
CA ILE A 132 16.54 4.82 -9.66
C ILE A 132 17.19 4.68 -8.27
N LEU A 133 18.00 3.64 -8.04
CA LEU A 133 18.70 3.37 -6.76
C LEU A 133 19.46 4.58 -6.19
N PRO A 134 20.22 5.37 -6.99
CA PRO A 134 20.93 6.54 -6.49
C PRO A 134 20.00 7.68 -6.02
N LEU A 135 18.89 7.92 -6.72
CA LEU A 135 17.92 8.97 -6.37
C LEU A 135 17.18 8.65 -5.07
N LEU A 136 16.91 7.36 -4.82
CA LEU A 136 16.26 6.93 -3.60
C LEU A 136 17.20 7.02 -2.39
N ASN A 137 18.49 6.73 -2.55
CA ASN A 137 19.47 6.87 -1.47
C ASN A 137 19.60 8.33 -1.00
N SER A 138 19.65 9.28 -1.93
CA SER A 138 19.68 10.72 -1.56
C SER A 138 18.43 11.16 -0.81
N ASN A 139 17.26 10.59 -1.13
CA ASN A 139 16.01 10.85 -0.41
C ASN A 139 15.96 10.13 0.95
N LYS A 140 16.52 8.92 1.05
CA LYS A 140 16.65 8.18 2.32
C LYS A 140 17.48 8.99 3.32
N ASP A 141 18.59 9.58 2.89
CA ASP A 141 19.47 10.37 3.75
C ASP A 141 18.79 11.67 4.21
N ALA A 142 18.07 12.35 3.30
CA ALA A 142 17.25 13.52 3.63
C ALA A 142 16.05 13.22 4.55
N MET A 143 15.50 12.00 4.49
CA MET A 143 14.40 11.56 5.37
C MET A 143 14.91 11.04 6.71
N SER A 144 16.10 10.42 6.75
CA SER A 144 16.77 10.03 7.99
C SER A 144 17.18 11.24 8.83
N SER A 145 17.56 12.36 8.20
CA SER A 145 17.87 13.60 8.91
C SER A 145 16.64 14.28 9.54
N ASN A 146 15.47 14.17 8.90
CA ASN A 146 14.22 14.74 9.44
C ASN A 146 13.59 13.90 10.55
N VAL A 147 13.87 12.59 10.61
CA VAL A 147 13.35 11.68 11.65
C VAL A 147 14.23 11.67 12.91
N LEU A 148 15.52 12.03 12.80
CA LEU A 148 16.40 11.98 13.95
C LEU A 148 16.33 13.19 14.88
N GLY A 149 15.89 14.38 14.47
CA GLY A 149 15.68 15.52 15.39
C GLY A 149 16.79 15.75 16.42
N LEU A 150 18.02 15.32 16.12
CA LEU A 150 19.16 15.41 17.00
C LEU A 150 19.91 16.63 16.54
N SER A 151 20.03 17.60 17.45
CA SER A 151 20.89 18.74 17.28
C SER A 151 22.26 18.27 16.78
N THR A 152 22.84 19.04 15.88
CA THR A 152 24.15 18.81 15.26
C THR A 152 25.31 18.66 16.26
N SER A 153 25.04 18.73 17.56
CA SER A 153 26.00 18.59 18.65
C SER A 153 26.42 17.14 18.95
N SER A 154 25.67 16.11 18.50
CA SER A 154 26.02 14.70 18.79
C SER A 154 26.95 14.04 17.76
N LEU A 155 27.32 14.72 16.67
CA LEU A 155 28.17 14.15 15.61
C LEU A 155 29.69 14.21 15.89
N LEU A 156 30.12 14.71 17.05
CA LEU A 156 31.55 14.77 17.40
C LEU A 156 32.11 13.50 18.07
N ILE A 157 31.30 12.46 18.31
CA ILE A 157 31.78 11.25 19.04
C ILE A 157 32.24 10.12 18.10
N ILE A 158 32.02 10.17 16.79
CA ILE A 158 32.40 9.08 15.86
C ILE A 158 33.66 9.43 15.04
N SER A 159 34.58 10.23 15.58
CA SER A 159 35.87 10.51 14.92
C SER A 159 37.07 10.45 15.88
N LEU A 160 37.08 9.48 16.80
CA LEU A 160 38.30 8.99 17.44
C LEU A 160 38.38 7.47 17.29
#